data_AF-A0A834DCQ0-F1
#
_entry.id   AF-A0A834DCQ0-F1
#
_cell.length_a   1.000
_cell.length_b   1.000
_cell.length_c   1.000
_cell.angle_alpha   90.00
_cell.angle_beta   90.00
_cell.angle_gamma   90.00
#
_symmetry.space_group_name_H-M   'P 1'
#
loop_
_entity.id
_entity.type
_entity.pdbx_description
1 polymer ?
#
loop_
_entity_poly.entity_id
_entity_poly.type
_entity_poly.pdbx_seq_one_letter_code
_entity_poly.pdbx_strand_id
1 'polypeptide(L)'
;MFLTPSEHCGPPGYPADGYFEGSDFSSGSTITYKCEKGYRLVGTRDQQCIDGEWNSELPACELIQEPPKPALQIEYEKALLAFKESKELCKATENFMQRLKESGLTMEEVKIFLEVKKAELEAKMFS
;
A
#
# COMPACT_ATOMS: atom_id res chain seq x y z
N MET A 1 -36.85 -33.03 23.79
CA MET A 1 -36.04 -31.95 24.41
C MET A 1 -36.24 -30.74 23.52
N PHE A 2 -37.00 -29.75 23.97
CA PHE A 2 -37.12 -28.48 23.25
C PHE A 2 -35.93 -27.63 23.71
N LEU A 3 -35.03 -27.30 22.79
CA LEU A 3 -33.98 -26.32 23.08
C LEU A 3 -34.69 -25.00 23.33
N THR A 4 -34.58 -24.46 24.54
CA THR A 4 -35.03 -23.10 24.83
C THR A 4 -34.14 -22.15 24.05
N PRO A 5 -34.68 -21.28 23.19
CA PRO A 5 -33.89 -20.24 22.54
C PRO A 5 -33.11 -19.45 23.59
N SER A 6 -31.83 -19.18 23.35
CA SER A 6 -31.11 -18.26 24.24
C SER A 6 -31.73 -16.87 24.10
N GLU A 7 -31.98 -16.21 25.22
CA GLU A 7 -32.56 -14.87 25.22
C GLU A 7 -31.56 -13.82 24.72
N HIS A 8 -30.26 -14.13 24.69
CA HIS A 8 -29.20 -13.21 24.28
C HIS A 8 -28.13 -13.91 23.43
N CYS A 9 -27.60 -13.19 22.44
CA CYS A 9 -26.45 -13.61 21.65
C CYS A 9 -25.13 -13.33 22.37
N GLY A 10 -24.10 -14.09 22.01
CA GLY A 10 -22.73 -13.82 22.43
C GLY A 10 -22.18 -12.50 21.83
N PRO A 11 -20.98 -12.07 22.22
CA PRO A 11 -20.34 -10.91 21.63
C PRO A 11 -20.23 -11.07 20.09
N PRO A 12 -20.68 -10.09 19.29
CA PRO A 12 -20.71 -10.20 17.83
C PRO A 12 -19.34 -10.24 17.16
N GLY A 13 -18.27 -9.96 17.90
CA GLY A 13 -16.92 -9.85 17.35
C GLY A 13 -16.69 -8.51 16.63
N TYR A 14 -15.42 -8.22 16.33
CA TYR A 14 -15.01 -6.98 15.67
C TYR A 14 -14.25 -7.31 14.38
N PRO A 15 -14.66 -6.76 13.23
CA PRO A 15 -13.86 -6.87 12.02
C PRO A 15 -12.53 -6.13 12.20
N ALA A 16 -11.46 -6.65 11.59
CA ALA A 16 -10.22 -5.88 11.48
C ALA A 16 -10.50 -4.56 10.73
N ASP A 17 -9.95 -3.44 11.21
CA ASP A 17 -10.20 -2.10 10.66
C ASP A 17 -11.69 -1.71 10.61
N GLY A 18 -12.47 -2.16 11.59
CA GLY A 18 -13.87 -1.77 11.75
C GLY A 18 -14.42 -1.98 13.16
N TYR A 19 -15.71 -1.67 13.30
CA TYR A 19 -16.45 -1.71 14.56
C TYR A 19 -17.93 -2.05 14.29
N PHE A 20 -18.71 -2.25 15.34
CA PHE A 20 -20.16 -2.35 15.24
C PHE A 20 -20.83 -1.29 16.11
N GLU A 21 -22.06 -0.94 15.75
CA GLU A 21 -22.96 -0.10 16.51
C GLU A 21 -24.14 -0.92 17.01
N GLY A 22 -24.53 -0.69 18.26
CA GLY A 22 -25.55 -1.44 18.97
C GLY A 22 -25.06 -1.87 20.35
N SER A 23 -25.95 -1.81 21.34
CA SER A 23 -25.65 -2.17 22.74
C SER A 23 -26.60 -3.22 23.31
N ASP A 24 -27.60 -3.63 22.53
CA ASP A 24 -28.56 -4.66 22.89
C ASP A 24 -28.26 -5.90 22.05
N PHE A 25 -28.10 -7.04 22.74
CA PHE A 25 -27.82 -8.35 22.15
C PHE A 25 -28.93 -9.35 22.47
N SER A 26 -30.10 -8.88 22.90
CA SER A 26 -31.28 -9.72 23.13
C SER A 26 -31.80 -10.32 21.82
N SER A 27 -32.50 -11.46 21.91
CA SER A 27 -33.11 -12.10 20.74
C SER A 27 -34.06 -11.13 20.02
N GLY A 28 -33.86 -10.97 18.72
CA GLY A 28 -34.55 -9.99 17.88
C GLY A 28 -33.84 -8.64 17.72
N SER A 29 -32.86 -8.32 18.58
CA SER A 29 -32.04 -7.10 18.47
C SER A 29 -31.16 -7.13 17.21
N THR A 30 -30.79 -5.94 16.71
CA THR A 30 -29.96 -5.77 15.51
C THR A 30 -28.77 -4.87 15.80
N ILE A 31 -27.61 -5.25 15.29
CA ILE A 31 -26.39 -4.45 15.27
C ILE A 31 -26.00 -4.11 13.84
N THR A 32 -25.20 -3.06 13.68
CA THR A 32 -24.73 -2.59 12.36
C THR A 32 -23.21 -2.48 12.37
N TYR A 33 -22.54 -3.22 11.48
CA TYR A 33 -21.11 -3.10 11.28
C TYR A 33 -20.73 -1.88 10.44
N LYS A 34 -19.60 -1.28 10.79
CA LYS A 34 -18.97 -0.16 10.10
C LYS A 34 -17.47 -0.40 9.97
N CYS A 35 -16.89 0.15 8.92
CA CYS A 35 -15.45 0.13 8.73
C CYS A 35 -14.84 1.48 9.07
N GLU A 36 -13.57 1.46 9.44
CA GLU A 36 -12.77 2.67 9.63
C GLU A 36 -12.64 3.45 8.32
N LYS A 37 -12.26 4.73 8.44
CA LYS A 37 -12.08 5.59 7.27
C LYS A 37 -11.04 4.99 6.32
N GLY A 38 -11.39 4.90 5.04
CA GLY A 38 -10.52 4.31 4.00
C GLY A 38 -10.75 2.82 3.81
N TYR A 39 -11.74 2.23 4.47
CA TYR A 39 -12.13 0.84 4.29
C TYR A 39 -13.62 0.74 3.91
N ARG A 40 -13.95 -0.28 3.11
CA ARG A 40 -15.33 -0.63 2.73
C ARG A 40 -15.72 -1.95 3.38
N LEU A 41 -16.98 -2.04 3.77
CA LEU A 41 -17.54 -3.27 4.32
C LEU A 41 -17.82 -4.28 3.19
N VAL A 42 -17.35 -5.51 3.38
CA VAL A 42 -17.60 -6.66 2.52
C VAL A 42 -18.30 -7.72 3.35
N GLY A 43 -19.53 -8.07 2.96
CA GLY A 43 -20.40 -8.99 3.68
C GLY A 43 -21.66 -8.31 4.23
N THR A 44 -22.28 -8.93 5.23
CA THR A 44 -23.54 -8.46 5.82
C THR A 44 -23.28 -7.28 6.76
N ARG A 45 -23.92 -6.13 6.49
CA ARG A 45 -23.81 -4.94 7.34
C ARG A 45 -24.61 -5.06 8.63
N ASP A 46 -25.84 -5.53 8.54
CA ASP A 46 -26.78 -5.53 9.66
C ASP A 46 -26.99 -6.99 10.12
N GLN A 47 -26.71 -7.29 11.39
CA GLN A 47 -26.86 -8.62 11.95
C GLN A 47 -27.94 -8.63 13.03
N GLN A 48 -28.78 -9.66 13.00
CA GLN A 48 -29.83 -9.86 13.98
C GLN A 48 -29.50 -11.04 14.88
N CYS A 49 -29.76 -10.89 16.17
CA CYS A 49 -29.68 -11.98 17.12
C CYS A 49 -30.93 -12.87 16.99
N ILE A 50 -30.76 -14.15 16.65
CA ILE A 50 -31.86 -15.11 16.48
C ILE A 50 -31.50 -16.37 17.26
N ASP A 51 -32.35 -16.73 18.22
CA ASP A 51 -32.21 -17.94 19.05
C ASP A 51 -30.85 -18.11 19.77
N GLY A 52 -30.13 -17.00 20.02
CA GLY A 52 -28.81 -17.00 20.65
C GLY A 52 -27.63 -16.90 19.71
N GLU A 53 -27.87 -16.88 18.40
CA GLU A 53 -26.82 -16.78 17.38
C GLU A 53 -27.02 -15.56 16.49
N TRP A 54 -25.91 -14.97 16.06
CA TRP A 54 -25.94 -13.93 15.04
C TRP A 54 -26.26 -14.57 13.69
N ASN A 55 -27.25 -14.02 12.99
CA ASN A 55 -27.79 -14.60 11.77
C ASN A 55 -26.87 -14.52 10.52
N SER A 56 -25.63 -14.08 10.67
CA SER A 56 -24.66 -13.93 9.58
C SER A 56 -23.23 -14.04 10.10
N GLU A 57 -22.29 -14.27 9.19
CA GLU A 57 -20.87 -14.28 9.51
C GLU A 57 -20.31 -12.86 9.70
N LEU A 58 -19.23 -12.76 10.48
CA LEU A 58 -18.53 -11.50 10.71
C LEU A 58 -18.04 -10.91 9.37
N PRO A 59 -18.46 -9.69 9.01
CA PRO A 59 -18.02 -9.06 7.76
C PRO A 59 -16.53 -8.70 7.81
N ALA A 60 -15.95 -8.42 6.65
CA ALA A 60 -14.59 -7.92 6.52
C ALA A 60 -14.57 -6.45 6.11
N CYS A 61 -13.54 -5.72 6.54
CA CYS A 61 -13.24 -4.38 6.04
C CYS A 61 -12.06 -4.45 5.09
N GLU A 62 -12.29 -4.09 3.84
CA GLU A 62 -11.24 -4.05 2.81
C GLU A 62 -10.81 -2.60 2.55
N LEU A 63 -9.51 -2.37 2.38
CA LEU A 63 -9.00 -1.07 1.97
C LEU A 63 -9.71 -0.59 0.69
N ILE A 64 -10.31 0.59 0.75
CA ILE A 64 -10.74 1.33 -0.42
C ILE A 64 -9.46 1.76 -1.11
N GLN A 65 -9.18 1.17 -2.28
CA GLN A 65 -8.19 1.76 -3.18
C GLN A 65 -8.77 3.09 -3.66
N GLU A 66 -8.54 4.16 -2.89
CA GLU A 66 -8.85 5.51 -3.35
C GLU A 66 -7.95 5.77 -4.56
N PRO A 67 -8.51 6.05 -5.76
CA PRO A 67 -7.69 6.56 -6.83
C PRO A 67 -7.00 7.83 -6.31
N PRO A 68 -5.70 8.04 -6.60
CA PRO A 68 -5.01 9.23 -6.12
C PRO A 68 -5.81 10.47 -6.52
N LYS A 69 -6.02 11.39 -5.56
CA LYS A 69 -6.72 12.66 -5.82
C LYS A 69 -6.14 13.30 -7.09
N PRO A 70 -6.93 13.92 -7.99
CA PRO A 70 -6.42 14.45 -9.26
C PRO A 70 -5.23 15.43 -9.11
N ALA A 71 -5.19 16.20 -8.01
CA ALA A 71 -4.03 17.06 -7.68
C ALA A 71 -2.77 16.26 -7.27
N LEU A 72 -2.95 15.10 -6.64
CA LEU A 72 -1.88 14.15 -6.28
C LEU A 72 -1.49 13.25 -7.46
N GLN A 73 -2.32 13.08 -8.49
CA GLN A 73 -2.01 12.28 -9.67
C GLN A 73 -0.83 12.85 -10.46
N ILE A 74 -0.83 14.16 -10.73
CA ILE A 74 0.27 14.81 -11.48
C ILE A 74 1.57 14.70 -10.69
N GLU A 75 1.54 14.88 -9.38
CA GLU A 75 2.71 14.73 -8.51
C GLU A 75 3.19 13.28 -8.46
N TYR A 76 2.28 12.32 -8.41
CA TYR A 76 2.58 10.89 -8.44
C TYR A 76 3.19 10.44 -9.78
N GLU A 77 2.66 10.92 -10.91
CA GLU A 77 3.21 10.62 -12.24
C GLU A 77 4.60 11.23 -12.43
N LYS A 78 4.82 12.46 -11.95
CA LYS A 78 6.16 13.09 -11.91
C LYS A 78 7.12 12.29 -11.04
N ALA A 79 6.69 11.87 -9.85
CA ALA A 79 7.50 11.02 -8.99
C ALA A 79 7.84 9.68 -9.68
N LEU A 80 6.85 9.03 -10.31
CA LEU A 80 7.05 7.78 -11.05
C LEU A 80 8.02 7.96 -12.23
N LEU A 81 7.97 9.10 -12.92
CA LEU A 81 8.93 9.44 -13.98
C LEU A 81 10.33 9.63 -13.39
N ALA A 82 10.49 10.40 -12.32
CA ALA A 82 11.78 10.60 -11.64
C ALA A 82 12.37 9.29 -11.10
N PHE A 83 11.53 8.38 -10.58
CA PHE A 83 11.94 7.05 -10.17
C PHE A 83 12.41 6.19 -11.36
N LYS A 84 11.74 6.27 -12.52
CA LYS A 84 12.16 5.58 -13.74
C LYS A 84 13.49 6.12 -14.26
N GLU A 85 13.67 7.43 -14.31
CA GLU A 85 14.94 8.07 -14.69
C GLU A 85 16.08 7.64 -13.77
N SER A 86 15.84 7.64 -12.46
CA SER A 86 16.83 7.18 -11.47
C SER A 86 17.22 5.71 -11.68
N LYS A 87 16.26 4.84 -11.99
CA LYS A 87 16.51 3.42 -12.26
C LYS A 87 17.39 3.21 -13.50
N GLU A 88 17.13 3.94 -14.58
CA GLU A 88 17.94 3.85 -15.80
C GLU A 88 19.36 4.39 -15.56
N LEU A 89 19.52 5.44 -14.74
CA LEU A 89 20.83 5.95 -14.35
C LEU A 89 21.61 4.94 -13.48
N CYS A 90 20.95 4.28 -12.53
CA CYS A 90 21.56 3.19 -11.75
C CYS A 90 22.02 2.06 -12.66
N LYS A 91 21.17 1.61 -13.58
CA LYS A 91 21.50 0.55 -14.54
C LYS A 91 22.66 0.94 -15.46
N ALA A 92 22.70 2.20 -15.92
CA ALA A 92 23.81 2.73 -16.70
C ALA A 92 25.12 2.74 -15.88
N THR A 93 25.04 3.09 -14.59
CA THR A 93 26.18 3.09 -13.67
C THR A 93 26.68 1.67 -13.41
N GLU A 94 25.80 0.71 -13.15
CA GLU A 94 26.16 -0.70 -12.98
C GLU A 94 26.85 -1.27 -14.24
N ASN A 95 26.28 -1.01 -15.42
CA ASN A 95 26.87 -1.41 -16.69
C ASN A 95 28.25 -0.79 -16.92
N PHE A 96 28.41 0.49 -16.58
CA PHE A 96 29.71 1.18 -16.68
C PHE A 96 30.73 0.57 -15.70
N MET A 97 30.36 0.36 -14.44
CA MET A 97 31.22 -0.25 -13.43
C MET A 97 31.63 -1.68 -13.80
N GLN A 98 30.73 -2.45 -14.42
CA GLN A 98 31.02 -3.78 -14.92
C GLN A 98 32.09 -3.74 -16.04
N ARG A 99 31.94 -2.84 -17.01
CA ARG A 99 32.93 -2.64 -18.08
C ARG A 99 34.28 -2.17 -17.55
N LEU A 100 34.27 -1.31 -16.53
CA LEU A 100 35.51 -0.89 -15.87
C LEU A 100 36.22 -2.07 -15.22
N LYS A 101 35.50 -2.94 -14.51
CA LYS A 101 36.09 -4.17 -13.95
C LYS A 101 36.69 -5.06 -15.04
N GLU A 102 36.04 -5.19 -16.19
CA GLU A 102 36.51 -6.00 -17.32
C GLU A 102 37.72 -5.41 -18.04
N SER A 103 37.86 -4.07 -18.05
CA SER A 103 39.01 -3.40 -18.66
C SER A 103 40.33 -3.55 -17.88
N GLY A 104 40.29 -4.06 -16.65
CA GLY A 104 41.47 -4.19 -15.79
C GLY A 104 42.05 -2.86 -15.31
N LEU A 105 41.30 -1.75 -15.50
CA LEU A 105 41.69 -0.41 -15.04
C LEU A 105 41.45 -0.27 -13.52
N THR A 106 42.37 0.42 -12.86
CA THR A 106 42.25 0.83 -11.46
C THR A 106 41.39 2.09 -11.31
N MET A 107 40.85 2.32 -10.11
CA MET A 107 40.04 3.53 -9.84
C MET A 107 40.84 4.82 -10.07
N GLU A 108 42.15 4.81 -9.81
CA GLU A 108 43.08 5.90 -10.05
C GLU A 108 43.24 6.19 -11.55
N GLU A 109 43.37 5.18 -12.39
CA GLU A 109 43.43 5.35 -13.84
C GLU A 109 42.11 5.91 -14.39
N VAL A 110 40.97 5.40 -13.89
CA VAL A 110 39.65 5.92 -14.24
C VAL A 110 39.52 7.39 -13.86
N LYS A 111 39.99 7.78 -12.67
CA LYS A 111 39.99 9.17 -12.21
C LYS A 111 40.83 10.07 -13.13
N ILE A 112 42.02 9.60 -13.53
CA ILE A 112 42.87 10.32 -14.49
C ILE A 112 42.15 10.49 -15.84
N PHE A 113 41.54 9.43 -16.38
CA PHE A 113 40.77 9.51 -17.62
C PHE A 113 39.61 10.49 -17.53
N LEU A 114 38.89 10.52 -16.41
CA LEU A 114 37.78 11.45 -16.18
C LEU A 114 38.26 12.89 -16.08
N GLU A 115 39.36 13.17 -15.38
CA GLU A 115 39.93 14.53 -15.31
C GLU A 115 40.42 15.02 -16.68
N VAL A 116 41.05 14.15 -17.48
CA VAL A 116 41.44 14.48 -18.86
C VAL A 116 40.22 14.77 -19.72
N LYS A 117 39.18 13.94 -19.66
CA LYS A 117 37.94 14.16 -20.43
C LYS A 117 37.19 15.40 -20.00
N LYS A 118 37.22 15.73 -18.72
CA LYS A 118 36.68 16.98 -18.18
C LYS A 118 37.43 18.19 -18.75
N ALA A 119 38.77 18.19 -18.72
CA ALA A 119 39.58 19.26 -19.29
C ALA A 119 39.36 19.43 -20.81
N GLU A 120 39.21 18.33 -21.56
CA GLU A 120 38.86 18.38 -22.99
C GLU A 120 37.49 19.04 -23.25
N LEU A 121 36.48 18.75 -22.42
CA LEU A 121 35.15 19.33 -22.53
C LEU A 121 35.16 20.82 -22.16
N GLU A 122 35.88 21.20 -21.12
CA GLU A 122 36.06 22.59 -20.71
C GLU A 122 36.76 23.40 -21.81
N ALA A 123 37.81 22.85 -22.44
CA ALA A 123 38.50 23.51 -23.56
C ALA A 123 37.58 23.71 -24.78
N LYS A 124 36.66 22.77 -25.05
CA LYS A 124 35.64 22.88 -26.12
C LYS A 124 34.54 23.90 -25.83
N MET A 125 34.30 24.24 -24.57
CA MET A 125 33.32 25.27 -24.20
C MET A 125 33.87 26.70 -24.35
N PHE A 126 35.19 26.86 -24.43
CA PHE A 126 35.87 28.15 -24.56
C PHE A 126 36.52 28.36 -25.95
N SER A 127 36.23 27.49 -26.92
CA SER A 127 36.59 27.62 -28.35
C SER A 127 35.35 27.91 -29.19
#